data_AF-A0A1S7PUZ6-F1
#
_entry.id   AF-A0A1S7PUZ6-F1
#
_cell.length_a   1.000
_cell.length_b   1.000
_cell.length_c   1.000
_cell.angle_alpha   90.00
_cell.angle_beta   90.00
_cell.angle_gamma   90.00
#
_symmetry.space_group_name_H-M   'P 1'
#
loop_
_entity.id
_entity.type
_entity.pdbx_description
1 polymer ?
#
loop_
_entity_poly.entity_id
_entity_poly.type
_entity_poly.pdbx_seq_one_letter_code
_entity_poly.pdbx_strand_id
1 'polypeptide(L)'
;MAYDEARFFASVRVSIFGGRLRAAQLAGTRTILAGCRKAIAGSFTGRRLADFFGAQREDWEGARAIINGSDRARLGAGHARAFHRALVAARIEPARVR
;
A
#
# COMPACT_ATOMS: atom_id res chain seq x y z
N MET A 1 -2.76 -5.63 -8.70
CA MET A 1 -1.85 -6.46 -7.89
C MET A 1 -2.55 -7.77 -7.58
N ALA A 2 -2.06 -8.87 -8.14
CA ALA A 2 -2.50 -10.22 -7.76
C ALA A 2 -1.68 -10.66 -6.54
N TYR A 3 -2.33 -11.22 -5.53
CA TYR A 3 -1.69 -11.90 -4.40
C TYR A 3 -2.56 -13.07 -3.97
N ASP A 4 -1.94 -14.08 -3.36
CA ASP A 4 -2.66 -15.19 -2.76
C ASP A 4 -3.33 -14.71 -1.47
N GLU A 5 -4.66 -14.56 -1.52
CA GLU A 5 -5.44 -14.02 -0.41
C GLU A 5 -5.37 -14.91 0.83
N ALA A 6 -5.43 -16.23 0.65
CA ALA A 6 -5.40 -17.18 1.75
C ALA A 6 -4.05 -17.14 2.47
N ARG A 7 -2.94 -17.15 1.72
CA ARG A 7 -1.58 -17.01 2.29
C ARG A 7 -1.37 -15.66 2.96
N PHE A 8 -1.83 -14.58 2.34
CA PHE A 8 -1.71 -13.24 2.91
C PHE A 8 -2.40 -13.15 4.27
N PHE A 9 -3.67 -13.55 4.36
CA PHE A 9 -4.41 -13.47 5.61
C PHE A 9 -3.94 -14.49 6.66
N ALA A 10 -3.43 -15.65 6.24
CA ALA A 10 -2.76 -16.58 7.15
C ALA A 10 -1.52 -15.95 7.80
N SER A 11 -0.69 -15.26 7.01
CA SER A 11 0.49 -14.55 7.51
C SER A 11 0.11 -13.39 8.43
N VAL A 12 -0.86 -12.55 8.04
CA VAL A 12 -1.36 -11.42 8.87
C VAL A 12 -1.93 -11.92 10.20
N ARG A 13 -2.70 -13.01 10.18
CA ARG A 13 -3.26 -13.61 11.39
C ARG A 13 -2.17 -13.96 12.40
N VAL A 14 -1.07 -14.59 11.95
CA VAL A 14 0.02 -15.03 12.83
C VAL A 14 0.90 -13.85 13.26
N SER A 15 1.34 -13.03 12.31
CA SER A 15 2.35 -11.98 12.56
C SER A 15 1.81 -10.75 13.28
N ILE A 16 0.58 -10.31 12.98
CA ILE A 16 0.03 -9.05 13.50
C ILE A 16 -0.97 -9.29 14.62
N PHE A 17 -1.78 -10.36 14.52
CA PHE A 17 -2.90 -10.60 15.43
C PHE A 17 -2.71 -11.83 16.35
N GLY A 18 -1.48 -12.30 16.54
CA GLY A 18 -1.16 -13.32 17.53
C GLY A 18 -1.87 -14.66 17.31
N GLY A 19 -2.19 -15.01 16.07
CA GLY A 19 -2.81 -16.28 15.71
C GLY A 19 -4.34 -16.24 15.55
N ARG A 20 -5.03 -15.15 15.91
CA ARG A 20 -6.50 -15.03 15.76
C ARG A 20 -6.89 -13.75 15.03
N LEU A 21 -7.58 -13.91 13.90
CA LEU A 21 -8.13 -12.81 13.11
C LEU A 21 -9.65 -12.76 13.29
N ARG A 22 -10.16 -11.70 13.94
CA ARG A 22 -11.60 -11.47 14.13
C ARG A 22 -12.23 -10.94 12.84
N ALA A 23 -13.54 -11.13 12.69
CA ALA A 23 -14.29 -10.65 11.52
C ALA A 23 -14.06 -9.15 11.23
N ALA A 24 -14.06 -8.30 12.27
CA ALA A 24 -13.79 -6.87 12.13
C ALA A 24 -12.35 -6.57 11.63
N GLN A 25 -11.35 -7.34 12.07
CA GLN A 25 -9.96 -7.20 11.62
C GLN A 25 -9.79 -7.65 10.17
N LEU A 26 -10.45 -8.75 9.78
CA LEU A 26 -10.51 -9.21 8.40
C LEU A 26 -11.16 -8.14 7.50
N ALA A 27 -12.32 -7.63 7.91
CA ALA A 27 -13.03 -6.59 7.18
C ALA A 27 -12.19 -5.31 7.02
N GLY A 28 -11.59 -4.80 8.11
CA GLY A 28 -10.74 -3.62 8.06
C GLY A 28 -9.52 -3.80 7.16
N THR A 29 -8.83 -4.95 7.26
CA THR A 29 -7.68 -5.25 6.41
C THR A 29 -8.08 -5.34 4.94
N ARG A 30 -9.22 -5.97 4.62
CA ARG A 30 -9.77 -6.00 3.25
C ARG A 30 -10.07 -4.60 2.72
N THR A 31 -10.64 -3.73 3.55
CA THR A 31 -10.91 -2.33 3.16
C THR A 31 -9.63 -1.58 2.82
N ILE A 32 -8.56 -1.76 3.61
CA ILE A 32 -7.25 -1.15 3.33
C ILE A 32 -6.69 -1.66 1.99
N LEU A 33 -6.69 -2.97 1.76
CA LEU A 33 -6.19 -3.57 0.51
C LEU A 33 -7.01 -3.13 -0.71
N ALA A 34 -8.33 -3.02 -0.57
CA ALA A 34 -9.20 -2.47 -1.61
C ALA A 34 -8.84 -1.01 -1.91
N GLY A 35 -8.57 -0.20 -0.88
CA GLY A 35 -8.06 1.16 -1.03
C GLY A 35 -6.75 1.22 -1.82
N CYS A 36 -5.79 0.34 -1.52
CA CYS A 36 -4.54 0.26 -2.28
C CYS A 36 -4.79 -0.05 -3.77
N ARG A 37 -5.70 -0.99 -4.08
CA ARG A 37 -6.07 -1.30 -5.47
C ARG A 37 -6.68 -0.10 -6.18
N LYS A 38 -7.58 0.64 -5.51
CA LYS A 38 -8.17 1.88 -6.04
C LYS A 38 -7.11 2.95 -6.29
N ALA A 39 -6.10 3.08 -5.44
CA ALA A 39 -5.00 4.03 -5.63
C ALA A 39 -4.13 3.68 -6.85
N ILE A 40 -3.86 2.39 -7.06
CA ILE A 40 -3.14 1.91 -8.26
C ILE A 40 -3.95 2.22 -9.52
N ALA A 41 -5.26 1.96 -9.49
CA ALA A 41 -6.16 2.17 -10.63
C ALA A 41 -6.61 3.64 -10.81
N GLY A 42 -6.34 4.52 -9.84
CA GLY A 42 -6.77 5.92 -9.84
C GLY A 42 -8.27 6.11 -9.61
N SER A 43 -8.97 5.15 -9.01
CA SER A 43 -10.44 5.17 -8.89
C SER A 43 -11.00 6.17 -7.87
N PHE A 44 -10.15 6.91 -7.16
CA PHE A 44 -10.57 7.96 -6.22
C PHE A 44 -10.71 9.32 -6.90
N THR A 45 -9.72 9.71 -7.71
CA THR A 45 -9.60 11.07 -8.28
C THR A 45 -9.22 11.08 -9.77
N GLY A 46 -9.05 9.91 -10.40
CA GLY A 46 -8.47 9.75 -11.72
C GLY A 46 -6.94 9.69 -11.73
N ARG A 47 -6.27 10.19 -10.68
CA ARG A 47 -4.80 10.15 -10.54
C ARG A 47 -4.37 8.78 -10.02
N ARG A 48 -3.45 8.13 -10.73
CA ARG A 48 -2.96 6.77 -10.45
C ARG A 48 -1.60 6.81 -9.78
N LEU A 49 -1.25 5.73 -9.07
CA LEU A 49 0.08 5.59 -8.50
C LEU A 49 1.20 5.74 -9.54
N ALA A 50 1.01 5.20 -10.75
CA ALA A 50 1.96 5.29 -11.87
C ALA A 50 2.16 6.72 -12.41
N ASP A 51 1.29 7.68 -12.10
CA ASP A 51 1.46 9.06 -12.54
C ASP A 51 2.52 9.81 -11.68
N PHE A 52 2.85 9.26 -10.50
CA PHE A 52 3.81 9.82 -9.53
C PHE A 52 5.09 9.00 -9.37
N PHE A 53 5.06 7.73 -9.75
CA PHE A 53 6.19 6.82 -9.63
C PHE A 53 6.50 6.14 -10.97
N GLY A 54 7.76 6.15 -11.36
CA GLY A 54 8.27 5.53 -12.58
C GLY A 54 9.79 5.51 -12.59
N ALA A 55 10.40 5.04 -13.69
CA ALA A 55 11.86 4.83 -13.75
C ALA A 55 12.71 6.07 -13.44
N GLN A 56 12.19 7.28 -13.71
CA GLN A 56 12.87 8.54 -13.45
C GLN A 56 12.07 9.46 -12.52
N ARG A 57 11.04 8.95 -11.83
CA ARG A 57 10.14 9.77 -11.01
C ARG A 57 9.79 9.06 -9.72
N GLU A 58 9.92 9.79 -8.62
CA GLU A 58 9.59 9.31 -7.28
C GLU A 58 8.95 10.44 -6.45
N ASP A 59 7.72 10.82 -6.80
CA ASP A 59 7.02 11.93 -6.16
C ASP A 59 6.10 11.47 -5.02
N TRP A 60 6.72 11.26 -3.85
CA TRP A 60 6.03 10.83 -2.64
C TRP A 60 5.01 11.83 -2.10
N GLU A 61 5.27 13.13 -2.24
CA GLU A 61 4.38 14.17 -1.70
C GLU A 61 3.19 14.40 -2.64
N GLY A 62 3.42 14.48 -3.94
CA GLY A 62 2.37 14.62 -4.94
C GLY A 62 1.40 13.44 -4.95
N ALA A 63 1.88 12.23 -4.66
CA ALA A 63 1.05 11.02 -4.62
C ALA A 63 -0.13 11.10 -3.63
N ARG A 64 -0.09 12.01 -2.64
CA ARG A 64 -1.22 12.25 -1.73
C ARG A 64 -2.51 12.63 -2.49
N ALA A 65 -2.35 13.25 -3.65
CA ALA A 65 -3.45 13.72 -4.48
C ALA A 65 -4.28 12.60 -5.11
N ILE A 66 -3.80 11.35 -5.06
CA ILE A 66 -4.62 10.19 -5.41
C ILE A 66 -5.86 10.13 -4.52
N ILE A 67 -5.76 10.51 -3.24
CA ILE A 67 -6.83 10.31 -2.26
C ILE A 67 -7.42 11.64 -1.77
N ASN A 68 -6.65 12.55 -1.13
CA ASN A 68 -7.19 13.81 -0.56
C ASN A 68 -6.33 15.04 -0.94
N GLY A 69 -5.98 15.22 -2.21
CA GLY A 69 -5.22 16.39 -2.64
C GLY A 69 -3.86 16.50 -1.93
N SER A 70 -3.53 17.66 -1.36
CA SER A 70 -2.29 17.91 -0.65
C SER A 70 -2.39 17.78 0.88
N ASP A 71 -3.54 17.36 1.41
CA ASP A 71 -3.76 17.27 2.86
C ASP A 71 -2.73 16.37 3.54
N ARG A 72 -1.94 16.96 4.45
CA ARG A 72 -0.83 16.32 5.17
C ARG A 72 0.16 15.57 4.25
N ALA A 73 0.35 16.03 3.01
CA ALA A 73 1.19 15.36 2.02
C ALA A 73 2.61 15.05 2.52
N ARG A 74 3.26 16.02 3.18
CA ARG A 74 4.61 15.85 3.77
C ARG A 74 4.67 14.74 4.81
N LEU A 75 3.68 14.65 5.71
CA LEU A 75 3.62 13.61 6.74
C LEU A 75 3.44 12.23 6.10
N GLY A 76 2.48 12.11 5.17
CA GLY A 76 2.24 10.88 4.43
C GLY A 76 3.48 10.42 3.66
N ALA A 77 4.14 11.34 2.96
CA ALA A 77 5.39 11.06 2.25
C ALA A 77 6.52 10.63 3.19
N GLY A 78 6.61 11.22 4.38
CA GLY A 78 7.53 10.79 5.44
C GLY A 78 7.33 9.33 5.84
N HIS A 79 6.08 8.94 6.14
CA HIS A 79 5.75 7.54 6.46
C HIS A 79 6.03 6.60 5.28
N ALA A 80 5.64 6.97 4.06
CA ALA A 80 5.83 6.15 2.87
C ALA A 80 7.32 5.87 2.60
N ARG A 81 8.17 6.90 2.69
CA ARG A 81 9.63 6.74 2.56
C ARG A 81 10.22 5.86 3.65
N ALA A 82 9.76 5.96 4.89
CA ALA A 82 10.22 5.12 5.98
C ALA A 82 9.87 3.63 5.73
N PHE A 83 8.63 3.34 5.32
CA PHE A 83 8.23 1.98 4.97
C PHE A 83 8.99 1.45 3.74
N HIS A 84 9.17 2.25 2.69
CA HIS A 84 9.94 1.86 1.51
C HIS A 84 11.38 1.48 1.88
N ARG A 85 12.05 2.30 2.70
CA ARG A 85 13.40 2.01 3.21
C ARG A 85 13.44 0.70 3.99
N ALA A 86 12.46 0.46 4.87
CA ALA A 86 12.39 -0.77 5.65
C ALA A 86 12.19 -2.02 4.76
N LEU A 87 11.33 -1.93 3.74
CA LEU A 87 11.09 -3.03 2.79
C LEU A 87 12.35 -3.35 1.97
N VAL A 88 13.05 -2.33 1.47
CA VAL A 88 14.32 -2.49 0.75
C VAL A 88 15.39 -3.09 1.65
N ALA A 89 15.53 -2.60 2.89
CA ALA A 89 16.50 -3.13 3.86
C ALA A 89 16.23 -4.60 4.20
N ALA A 90 14.96 -4.99 4.28
CA ALA A 90 14.54 -6.38 4.49
C ALA A 90 14.68 -7.26 3.24
N ARG A 91 15.12 -6.71 2.10
CA ARG A 91 15.18 -7.39 0.78
C ARG A 91 13.85 -8.02 0.38
N ILE A 92 12.75 -7.37 0.78
CA ILE A 92 11.42 -7.74 0.30
C ILE A 92 11.28 -7.11 -1.09
N GLU A 93 11.75 -7.84 -2.09
CA GLU A 93 11.68 -7.41 -3.47
C GLU A 93 10.22 -7.37 -3.96
N PRO A 94 9.83 -6.38 -4.76
CA PRO A 94 8.55 -6.43 -5.45
C PRO A 94 8.49 -7.71 -6.28
N ALA A 95 7.35 -8.43 -6.20
CA ALA A 95 7.15 -9.65 -6.96
C ALA A 95 7.50 -9.38 -8.43
N ARG A 96 8.45 -10.15 -8.99
CA ARG A 96 8.81 -10.03 -10.41
C ARG A 96 7.53 -10.18 -11.21
N VAL A 97 7.16 -9.12 -11.92
CA VAL A 97 6.08 -9.17 -12.91
C VAL A 97 6.54 -10.17 -13.96
N ARG A 98 5.85 -11.31 -14.04
CA ARG A 98 5.98 -12.23 -15.17
C ARG A 98 5.12 -11.73 -16.32
#